data_AF-A0A7U9XHF6-F1
#
_entry.id   AF-A0A7U9XHF6-F1
#
_cell.length_a   1.000
_cell.length_b   1.000
_cell.length_c   1.000
_cell.angle_alpha   90.00
_cell.angle_beta   90.00
_cell.angle_gamma   90.00
#
_symmetry.space_group_name_H-M   'P 1'
#
loop_
_entity.id
_entity.type
_entity.pdbx_description
1 polymer ?
#
loop_
_entity_poly.entity_id
_entity_poly.type
_entity_poly.pdbx_seq_one_letter_code
_entity_poly.pdbx_strand_id
1 'polypeptide(L)'
;MNMQYEIAKMVTGNQISDEEIDKELALLSQEQWNEQCIMLDKMMKEHVENCKDKPAEDVMLQDLTNVGAANNVSETTVWIAYLKWMEVEYSSR
;
A
#
# COMPACT_ATOMS: atom_id res chain seq x y z
N MET A 1 1.56 -20.06 -0.36
CA MET A 1 2.57 -18.98 -0.30
C MET A 1 2.32 -18.07 -1.47
N ASN A 2 1.73 -16.91 -1.20
CA ASN A 2 1.50 -15.92 -2.23
C ASN A 2 2.77 -15.08 -2.42
N MET A 3 3.43 -15.20 -3.58
CA MET A 3 4.71 -14.53 -3.83
C MET A 3 4.60 -13.00 -3.77
N GLN A 4 3.43 -12.43 -4.10
CA GLN A 4 3.19 -10.99 -3.94
C GLN A 4 3.17 -10.58 -2.48
N TYR A 5 2.63 -11.43 -1.59
CA TYR A 5 2.56 -11.13 -0.16
C TYR A 5 3.94 -11.21 0.49
N GLU A 6 4.76 -12.18 0.09
CA GLU A 6 6.13 -12.28 0.58
C GLU A 6 6.99 -11.09 0.15
N ILE A 7 6.87 -10.66 -1.11
CA ILE A 7 7.56 -9.45 -1.59
C ILE A 7 7.06 -8.22 -0.80
N ALA A 8 5.74 -8.10 -0.60
CA ALA A 8 5.18 -6.98 0.14
C ALA A 8 5.71 -6.93 1.58
N LYS A 9 5.74 -8.07 2.30
CA LYS A 9 6.31 -8.18 3.65
C LYS A 9 7.79 -7.80 3.70
N MET A 10 8.57 -8.17 2.69
CA MET A 10 9.98 -7.77 2.60
C MET A 10 10.14 -6.26 2.41
N VAL A 11 9.30 -5.66 1.55
CA VAL A 11 9.32 -4.21 1.29
C VAL A 11 8.92 -3.41 2.52
N THR A 12 7.88 -3.86 3.25
CA THR A 12 7.36 -3.15 4.43
C THR A 12 8.07 -3.52 5.74
N GLY A 13 8.89 -4.58 5.74
CA GLY A 13 9.54 -5.08 6.95
C GLY A 13 8.57 -5.73 7.95
N ASN A 14 7.37 -6.11 7.52
CA ASN A 14 6.33 -6.68 8.39
C ASN A 14 6.33 -8.22 8.35
N GLN A 15 5.75 -8.87 9.37
CA GLN A 15 5.66 -10.33 9.51
C GLN A 15 4.20 -10.82 9.62
N ILE A 16 3.24 -10.02 9.14
CA ILE A 16 1.81 -10.37 9.08
C ILE A 16 1.58 -11.66 8.27
N SER A 17 0.61 -12.48 8.69
CA SER A 17 0.29 -13.73 7.99
C SER A 17 -0.54 -13.48 6.74
N ASP A 18 -0.48 -14.40 5.75
CA ASP A 18 -1.30 -14.32 4.53
C ASP A 18 -2.81 -14.26 4.88
N GLU A 19 -3.23 -15.02 5.87
CA GLU A 19 -4.62 -15.05 6.35
C GLU A 19 -5.08 -13.72 6.94
N GLU A 20 -4.18 -12.99 7.62
CA GLU A 20 -4.52 -11.69 8.19
C GLU A 20 -4.53 -10.61 7.11
N ILE A 21 -3.61 -10.66 6.13
CA ILE A 21 -3.66 -9.81 4.94
C ILE A 21 -5.01 -9.98 4.23
N ASP A 22 -5.46 -11.21 4.01
CA ASP A 22 -6.74 -11.47 3.34
C ASP A 22 -7.93 -10.92 4.13
N LYS A 23 -7.90 -11.02 5.47
CA LYS A 23 -8.93 -10.40 6.33
C LYS A 23 -8.91 -8.88 6.24
N GLU A 24 -7.74 -8.26 6.33
CA GLU A 24 -7.58 -6.82 6.25
C GLU A 24 -8.04 -6.29 4.88
N LEU A 25 -7.70 -6.98 3.78
CA LEU A 25 -8.19 -6.64 2.43
C LEU A 25 -9.71 -6.71 2.33
N ALA A 26 -10.36 -7.61 3.08
CA ALA A 26 -11.81 -7.76 3.08
C ALA A 26 -12.55 -6.72 3.94
N LEU A 27 -11.85 -5.88 4.72
CA LEU A 27 -12.47 -4.85 5.57
C LEU A 27 -13.09 -3.71 4.75
N LEU A 28 -12.57 -3.44 3.56
CA LEU A 28 -13.03 -2.37 2.68
C LEU A 28 -13.54 -2.96 1.36
N SER A 29 -14.52 -2.30 0.76
CA SER A 29 -14.96 -2.61 -0.59
C SER A 29 -13.89 -2.24 -1.62
N GLN A 30 -14.00 -2.77 -2.83
CA GLN A 30 -13.09 -2.40 -3.94
C GLN A 30 -13.11 -0.90 -4.22
N GLU A 31 -14.28 -0.25 -4.16
CA GLU A 31 -14.41 1.20 -4.39
C GLU A 31 -13.69 1.99 -3.30
N GLN A 32 -13.84 1.59 -2.04
CA GLN A 32 -13.11 2.20 -0.92
C GLN A 32 -11.60 2.00 -1.06
N TRP A 33 -11.15 0.82 -1.45
CA TRP A 33 -9.73 0.58 -1.74
C TRP A 33 -9.21 1.44 -2.87
N ASN A 34 -9.98 1.62 -3.95
CA ASN A 34 -9.60 2.51 -5.04
C ASN A 34 -9.42 3.95 -4.55
N GLU A 35 -10.31 4.45 -3.69
CA GLU A 35 -10.17 5.78 -3.08
C GLU A 35 -8.90 5.90 -2.24
N GLN A 36 -8.61 4.90 -1.39
CA GLN A 36 -7.38 4.87 -0.60
C GLN A 36 -6.13 4.83 -1.49
N CYS A 37 -6.15 4.04 -2.57
CA CYS A 37 -5.03 3.94 -3.52
C CYS A 37 -4.81 5.25 -4.28
N ILE A 38 -5.87 5.94 -4.69
CA ILE A 38 -5.78 7.27 -5.33
C ILE A 38 -5.19 8.31 -4.38
N MET A 39 -5.58 8.28 -3.10
CA MET A 39 -5.03 9.19 -2.09
C MET A 39 -3.55 8.90 -1.87
N LEU A 40 -3.19 7.63 -1.68
CA LEU A 40 -1.81 7.18 -1.50
C LEU A 40 -0.92 7.56 -2.69
N ASP A 41 -1.40 7.35 -3.92
CA ASP A 41 -0.69 7.72 -5.15
C ASP A 41 -0.34 9.21 -5.19
N LYS A 42 -1.30 10.07 -4.79
CA LYS A 42 -1.08 11.52 -4.71
C LYS A 42 -0.04 11.86 -3.64
N MET A 43 -0.16 11.27 -2.44
CA MET A 43 0.79 11.50 -1.34
C MET A 43 2.21 11.11 -1.75
N MET A 44 2.39 9.91 -2.32
CA MET A 44 3.69 9.44 -2.77
C MET A 44 4.31 10.35 -3.83
N LYS A 45 3.52 10.81 -4.82
CA LYS A 45 4.00 11.74 -5.85
C LYS A 45 4.40 13.10 -5.28
N GLU A 46 3.55 13.68 -4.43
CA GLU A 46 3.81 14.96 -3.78
C GLU A 46 5.06 14.89 -2.91
N HIS A 47 5.25 13.81 -2.16
CA HIS A 47 6.42 13.68 -1.31
C HIS A 47 7.70 13.37 -2.07
N VAL A 48 7.67 12.62 -3.18
CA VAL A 48 8.84 12.44 -4.07
C VAL A 48 9.32 13.77 -4.63
N GLU A 49 8.40 14.68 -4.97
CA GLU A 49 8.74 16.01 -5.50
C GLU A 49 9.33 16.94 -4.43
N ASN A 50 8.89 16.79 -3.16
CA ASN A 50 9.16 17.76 -2.09
C ASN A 50 10.18 17.29 -1.04
N CYS A 51 10.35 15.99 -0.80
CA CYS A 51 11.28 15.46 0.20
C CYS A 51 12.65 15.13 -0.42
N LYS A 52 13.49 16.15 -0.64
CA LYS A 52 14.87 15.97 -1.12
C LYS A 52 15.85 15.47 -0.03
N ASP A 53 15.43 15.54 1.23
CA ASP A 53 16.30 15.32 2.39
C ASP A 53 16.18 13.90 3.01
N LYS A 54 15.23 13.09 2.52
CA LYS A 54 15.00 11.71 2.97
C LYS A 54 15.05 10.74 1.79
N PRO A 55 15.48 9.47 2.00
CA PRO A 55 15.30 8.43 1.01
C PRO A 55 13.83 8.29 0.61
N ALA A 56 13.55 8.10 -0.69
CA ALA A 56 12.19 7.93 -1.18
C ALA A 56 11.47 6.72 -0.55
N GLU A 57 12.23 5.67 -0.21
CA GLU A 57 11.72 4.46 0.45
C GLU A 57 11.16 4.77 1.85
N ASP A 58 11.86 5.57 2.65
CA ASP A 58 11.41 5.95 4.01
C ASP A 58 10.11 6.77 3.96
N VAL A 59 10.01 7.65 2.97
CA VAL A 59 8.83 8.49 2.73
C VAL A 59 7.64 7.62 2.31
N MET A 60 7.86 6.70 1.36
CA MET A 60 6.86 5.74 0.91
C MET A 60 6.34 4.88 2.08
N LEU A 61 7.24 4.35 2.91
CA LEU A 61 6.86 3.55 4.09
C LEU A 61 6.05 4.37 5.10
N GLN A 62 6.39 5.64 5.30
CA GLN A 62 5.61 6.54 6.15
C GLN A 62 4.19 6.75 5.61
N ASP A 63 4.04 6.93 4.30
CA ASP A 63 2.72 7.09 3.67
C ASP A 63 1.87 5.83 3.78
N LEU A 64 2.48 4.66 3.54
CA LEU A 64 1.82 3.36 3.73
C LEU A 64 1.38 3.17 5.19
N THR A 65 2.22 3.54 6.15
CA THR A 65 1.92 3.48 7.58
C THR A 65 0.74 4.39 7.94
N ASN A 66 0.72 5.62 7.39
CA ASN A 66 -0.35 6.59 7.65
C ASN A 66 -1.70 6.10 7.13
N VAL A 67 -1.74 5.60 5.89
CA VAL A 67 -2.95 5.03 5.30
C VAL A 67 -3.37 3.75 6.02
N GLY A 68 -2.42 2.90 6.40
CA GLY A 68 -2.69 1.69 7.16
C GLY A 68 -3.34 2.00 8.50
N ALA A 69 -2.77 2.93 9.26
CA ALA A 69 -3.32 3.38 10.52
C ALA A 69 -4.73 4.00 10.38
N ALA A 70 -4.96 4.80 9.33
CA ALA A 70 -6.28 5.40 9.07
C ALA A 70 -7.37 4.36 8.76
N ASN A 71 -6.99 3.22 8.18
CA ASN A 71 -7.90 2.14 7.80
C ASN A 71 -7.87 0.95 8.77
N ASN A 72 -7.08 1.04 9.86
CA ASN A 72 -6.88 -0.01 10.85
C ASN A 72 -6.41 -1.35 10.23
N VAL A 73 -5.44 -1.27 9.33
CA VAL A 73 -4.80 -2.39 8.62
C VAL A 73 -3.29 -2.20 8.62
N SER A 74 -2.54 -3.26 8.34
CA SER A 74 -1.10 -3.17 8.14
C SER A 74 -0.73 -2.39 6.87
N GLU A 75 0.42 -1.71 6.92
CA GLU A 75 1.06 -1.09 5.77
C GLU A 75 1.33 -2.09 4.63
N THR A 76 1.48 -3.38 4.97
CA THR A 76 1.66 -4.48 4.00
C THR A 76 0.39 -4.69 3.19
N THR A 77 -0.76 -4.70 3.84
CA THR A 77 -2.06 -4.80 3.16
C THR A 77 -2.31 -3.60 2.27
N VAL A 78 -1.99 -2.39 2.73
CA VAL A 78 -2.08 -1.18 1.91
C VAL A 78 -1.20 -1.28 0.66
N TRP A 79 0.05 -1.75 0.82
CA TRP A 79 0.96 -1.92 -0.31
C TRP A 79 0.44 -2.93 -1.33
N ILE A 80 -0.12 -4.05 -0.86
CA ILE A 80 -0.73 -5.07 -1.73
C ILE A 80 -1.94 -4.50 -2.47
N ALA A 81 -2.82 -3.77 -1.78
CA ALA A 81 -3.98 -3.14 -2.40
C ALA A 81 -3.55 -2.15 -3.50
N TYR A 82 -2.53 -1.33 -3.23
CA TYR A 82 -1.98 -0.38 -4.18
C TYR A 82 -1.39 -1.06 -5.42
N LEU A 83 -0.61 -2.13 -5.25
CA LEU A 83 -0.05 -2.88 -6.39
C LEU A 83 -1.14 -3.49 -7.27
N LYS A 84 -2.17 -4.10 -6.66
CA LYS A 84 -3.33 -4.64 -7.41
C LYS A 84 -4.07 -3.54 -8.16
N TRP A 85 -4.26 -2.37 -7.54
CA TRP A 85 -4.90 -1.23 -8.19
C TRP A 85 -4.08 -0.71 -9.38
N MET A 86 -2.76 -0.59 -9.22
CA MET A 86 -1.85 -0.18 -10.29
C MET A 86 -1.86 -1.17 -11.46
N GLU A 87 -1.86 -2.48 -11.21
CA GLU A 87 -1.97 -3.49 -12.27
C GLU A 87 -3.25 -3.31 -13.11
N VAL A 88 -4.38 -2.99 -12.47
CA VAL A 88 -5.66 -2.74 -13.15
C VAL A 88 -5.62 -1.44 -13.96
N GLU A 89 -5.14 -0.34 -13.37
CA GLU A 89 -5.01 0.95 -14.07
C GLU A 89 -4.11 0.86 -15.31
N TYR A 90 -2.94 0.22 -15.18
CA TYR A 90 -2.01 0.08 -16.31
C TYR A 90 -2.49 -0.91 -17.37
N SER A 91 -3.28 -1.92 -17.01
CA SER A 91 -3.88 -2.85 -17.98
C SER A 91 -5.10 -2.27 -18.71
N SER A 92 -5.65 -1.16 -18.21
CA SER A 92 -6.80 -0.47 -18.81
C SER A 92 -6.42 0.65 -19.79
N ARG A 93 -5.11 0.89 -20.00
CA ARG A 93 -4.54 1.83 -20.99
C ARG A 93 -3.97 1.10 -22.19
#